data_AF-H2JAG9-F1
#
_entry.id   AF-H2JAG9-F1
#
_cell.length_a   1.000
_cell.length_b   1.000
_cell.length_c   1.000
_cell.angle_alpha   90.00
_cell.angle_beta   90.00
_cell.angle_gamma   90.00
#
_symmetry.space_group_name_H-M   'P 1'
#
loop_
_entity.id
_entity.type
_entity.pdbx_description
1 polymer ?
#
loop_
_entity_poly.entity_id
_entity_poly.type
_entity_poly.pdbx_seq_one_letter_code
_entity_poly.pdbx_strand_id
1 'polypeptide(L)'
;MKIYRTLICVILILAMAFGFVWPIAPAAQAAAVKKLELHAFYPARATFSDNLKKYIDSIDSASFLWGRLYGDLTDGINTTYGKNGNTDFYYPNDYIEVLKYAKSKNKSIQMGIFSDSANAEKFLPYKEQRDKAIQSIVDLMKRDISHGSNIYFDGVVIDIEGLNGQKMSSFFNQFLKELKPKLTQINKKLYVAVNPLRYYSGYDYSTISQIADRMIIMAHDYEPLTKLTKEQVMQYSGYDSLNPIDSLAPIKEIQRVMEDVKKYVSKTNLNKIMLQISFDAAQWRFQVPKGSTWKKVGKKALSLEVLPPPTYKMLYDRIINKDGNGKSITYGYNNELESPVMQYFNTSNNTQNICLYENSRSVKAKIDISKQYGIGGISLWSLSNVPDYTDKTAKTYGLDVWDTIIKSLPATAPVSQTKVTFTDKVVEKAVRTKISKPSGTLYKLDLAKVYRLKIPTGYKTLNDLKLLTNLEYLDLSNTKLTSVSSLVSLKNLRVLYLYKNSIKDISPLKGLTKLEVLSINGNKVSNISALAGLTNLTELYIRENIITDYSPVAKLKNLNILYLKGNKLTNYTKLQTIKKGLIECDF
;
A
#
# COMPACT_ATOMS: atom_id res chain seq x y z
N MET A 1 -58.18 -12.08 -50.45
CA MET A 1 -56.93 -11.38 -50.03
C MET A 1 -57.11 -9.90 -49.64
N LYS A 2 -58.12 -9.16 -50.14
CA LYS A 2 -58.45 -7.80 -49.64
C LYS A 2 -59.29 -7.77 -48.34
N ILE A 3 -60.08 -8.82 -48.06
CA ILE A 3 -60.96 -8.89 -46.88
C ILE A 3 -60.18 -9.12 -45.57
N TYR A 4 -59.03 -9.81 -45.61
CA TYR A 4 -58.20 -10.06 -44.42
C TYR A 4 -57.40 -8.84 -43.95
N ARG A 5 -57.08 -7.88 -44.84
CA ARG A 5 -56.38 -6.65 -44.45
C ARG A 5 -57.29 -5.67 -43.72
N THR A 6 -58.56 -5.58 -44.11
CA THR A 6 -59.53 -4.71 -43.44
C THR A 6 -59.88 -5.25 -42.05
N LEU A 7 -59.95 -6.57 -41.86
CA LEU A 7 -60.24 -7.18 -40.56
C LEU A 7 -59.10 -6.96 -39.54
N ILE A 8 -57.83 -7.00 -39.99
CA ILE A 8 -56.66 -6.76 -39.13
C ILE A 8 -56.55 -5.27 -38.73
N CYS A 9 -56.87 -4.34 -39.65
CA CYS A 9 -56.91 -2.91 -39.32
C CYS A 9 -58.04 -2.55 -38.35
N VAL A 10 -59.21 -3.20 -38.45
CA VAL A 10 -60.32 -2.97 -37.51
C VAL A 10 -60.01 -3.54 -36.12
N ILE A 11 -59.33 -4.69 -36.03
CA ILE A 11 -58.89 -5.27 -34.74
C ILE A 11 -57.81 -4.40 -34.06
N LEU A 12 -56.88 -3.82 -34.83
CA LEU A 12 -55.84 -2.92 -34.30
C LEU A 12 -56.41 -1.57 -33.82
N ILE A 13 -57.44 -1.05 -34.49
CA ILE A 13 -58.11 0.20 -34.08
C ILE A 13 -58.98 -0.04 -32.82
N LEU A 14 -59.64 -1.20 -32.71
CA LEU A 14 -60.38 -1.58 -31.50
C LEU A 14 -59.46 -1.85 -30.28
N ALA A 15 -58.26 -2.37 -30.49
CA ALA A 15 -57.26 -2.55 -29.43
C ALA A 15 -56.70 -1.21 -28.89
N MET A 16 -56.68 -0.15 -29.71
CA MET A 16 -56.29 1.20 -29.28
C MET A 16 -57.43 1.95 -28.57
N ALA A 17 -58.70 1.62 -28.85
CA ALA A 17 -59.87 2.27 -28.23
C ALA A 17 -60.19 1.73 -26.82
N PHE A 18 -59.75 0.51 -26.48
CA PHE A 18 -59.92 -0.09 -25.15
C PHE A 18 -58.57 -0.39 -24.50
N GLY A 19 -57.81 0.64 -24.14
CA GLY A 19 -56.94 0.69 -22.94
C GLY A 19 -56.05 -0.51 -22.57
N PHE A 20 -55.65 -1.38 -23.49
CA PHE A 20 -54.77 -2.54 -23.20
C PHE A 20 -53.44 -2.39 -23.96
N VAL A 21 -52.71 -1.32 -23.65
CA VAL A 21 -51.26 -1.27 -23.90
C VAL A 21 -50.59 -1.90 -22.68
N TRP A 22 -50.16 -3.14 -22.81
CA TRP A 22 -49.22 -3.72 -21.84
C TRP A 22 -47.96 -2.84 -21.83
N PRO A 23 -47.46 -2.41 -20.65
CA PRO A 23 -46.22 -1.66 -20.61
C PRO A 23 -45.11 -2.60 -21.11
N ILE A 24 -44.56 -2.31 -22.28
CA ILE A 24 -43.25 -2.81 -22.66
C ILE A 24 -42.32 -2.22 -21.60
N ALA A 25 -41.91 -3.05 -20.65
CA ALA A 25 -40.90 -2.67 -19.67
C ALA A 25 -39.73 -2.06 -20.43
N PRO A 26 -39.26 -0.85 -20.09
CA PRO A 26 -38.08 -0.30 -20.74
C PRO A 26 -36.98 -1.34 -20.63
N ALA A 27 -36.38 -1.70 -21.78
CA ALA A 27 -35.23 -2.60 -21.83
C ALA A 27 -34.30 -2.21 -20.69
N ALA A 28 -34.07 -3.13 -19.75
CA ALA A 28 -33.30 -2.86 -18.54
C ALA A 28 -32.01 -2.17 -18.96
N GLN A 29 -31.94 -0.85 -18.74
CA GLN A 29 -30.75 -0.09 -19.06
C GLN A 29 -29.66 -0.75 -18.24
N ALA A 30 -28.71 -1.41 -18.90
CA ALA A 30 -27.65 -2.16 -18.25
C ALA A 30 -27.09 -1.25 -17.17
N ALA A 31 -27.32 -1.61 -15.89
CA ALA A 31 -26.99 -0.74 -14.79
C ALA A 31 -25.52 -0.35 -14.96
N ALA A 32 -25.26 0.94 -15.13
CA ALA A 32 -23.91 1.43 -15.42
C ALA A 32 -22.97 0.82 -14.38
N VAL A 33 -21.95 0.08 -14.84
CA VAL A 33 -21.00 -0.57 -13.94
C VAL A 33 -20.41 0.52 -13.06
N LYS A 34 -20.67 0.44 -11.74
CA LYS A 34 -20.21 1.43 -10.78
C LYS A 34 -18.68 1.46 -10.80
N LYS A 35 -18.08 2.41 -11.52
CA LYS A 35 -16.63 2.60 -11.60
C LYS A 35 -16.18 3.48 -10.44
N LEU A 36 -15.03 3.18 -9.85
CA LEU A 36 -14.37 4.12 -8.94
C LEU A 36 -13.97 5.39 -9.72
N GLU A 37 -14.22 6.56 -9.14
CA GLU A 37 -13.69 7.81 -9.68
C GLU A 37 -12.16 7.77 -9.67
N LEU A 38 -11.54 8.19 -10.80
CA LEU A 38 -10.11 8.35 -10.93
C LEU A 38 -9.76 9.84 -10.93
N HIS A 39 -9.24 10.30 -9.81
CA HIS A 39 -8.67 11.64 -9.65
C HIS A 39 -7.14 11.55 -9.68
N ALA A 40 -6.45 12.62 -10.09
CA ALA A 40 -4.99 12.68 -10.01
C ALA A 40 -4.48 14.09 -9.73
N PHE A 41 -3.38 14.17 -8.96
CA PHE A 41 -2.62 15.40 -8.80
C PHE A 41 -1.61 15.59 -9.92
N TYR A 42 -1.52 16.82 -10.43
CA TYR A 42 -0.53 17.27 -11.39
C TYR A 42 0.42 18.27 -10.69
N PRO A 43 1.69 17.91 -10.42
CA PRO A 43 2.60 18.75 -9.66
C PRO A 43 3.25 19.82 -10.56
N ALA A 44 3.77 20.90 -9.98
CA ALA A 44 4.40 21.99 -10.73
C ALA A 44 5.63 21.55 -11.54
N ARG A 45 6.36 20.54 -11.06
CA ARG A 45 7.55 19.99 -11.74
C ARG A 45 7.25 19.10 -12.96
N ALA A 46 5.99 18.81 -13.25
CA ALA A 46 5.62 17.96 -14.38
C ALA A 46 5.60 18.76 -15.69
N THR A 47 6.28 18.24 -16.71
CA THR A 47 6.28 18.81 -18.07
C THR A 47 5.15 18.20 -18.90
N PHE A 48 4.32 19.06 -19.49
CA PHE A 48 3.23 18.64 -20.35
C PHE A 48 3.77 17.90 -21.58
N SER A 49 3.21 16.72 -21.86
CA SER A 49 3.69 15.82 -22.90
C SER A 49 2.56 14.95 -23.43
N ASP A 50 2.77 14.29 -24.58
CA ASP A 50 1.78 13.38 -25.17
C ASP A 50 1.44 12.19 -24.26
N ASN A 51 2.40 11.73 -23.44
CA ASN A 51 2.13 10.72 -22.42
C ASN A 51 1.15 11.24 -21.35
N LEU A 52 1.31 12.48 -20.89
CA LEU A 52 0.37 13.07 -19.93
C LEU A 52 -1.00 13.33 -20.56
N LYS A 53 -1.08 13.64 -21.86
CA LYS A 53 -2.36 13.74 -22.59
C LYS A 53 -3.16 12.43 -22.52
N LYS A 54 -2.50 11.30 -22.80
CA LYS A 54 -3.10 9.95 -22.66
C LYS A 54 -3.69 9.74 -21.26
N TYR A 55 -3.00 10.20 -20.22
CA TYR A 55 -3.47 10.04 -18.86
C TYR A 55 -4.65 10.95 -18.53
N ILE A 56 -4.57 12.22 -18.94
CA ILE A 56 -5.66 13.20 -18.79
C ILE A 56 -6.93 12.70 -19.48
N ASP A 57 -6.82 12.06 -20.65
CA ASP A 57 -7.97 11.49 -21.35
C ASP A 57 -8.71 10.43 -20.52
N SER A 58 -8.01 9.73 -19.61
CA SER A 58 -8.54 8.59 -18.86
C SER A 58 -9.03 8.92 -17.44
N ILE A 59 -8.49 9.97 -16.82
CA ILE A 59 -8.92 10.43 -15.47
C ILE A 59 -10.28 11.14 -15.55
N ASP A 60 -11.00 11.19 -14.44
CA ASP A 60 -12.27 11.89 -14.31
C ASP A 60 -12.07 13.36 -13.90
N SER A 61 -11.04 13.63 -13.08
CA SER A 61 -10.69 14.96 -12.62
C SER A 61 -9.17 15.10 -12.34
N ALA A 62 -8.66 16.33 -12.45
CA ALA A 62 -7.26 16.66 -12.19
C ALA A 62 -7.17 17.81 -11.18
N SER A 63 -6.23 17.71 -10.24
CA SER A 63 -5.90 18.79 -9.31
C SER A 63 -4.48 19.25 -9.53
N PHE A 64 -4.33 20.54 -9.82
CA PHE A 64 -3.05 21.15 -10.14
C PHE A 64 -2.47 21.79 -8.88
N LEU A 65 -1.53 21.11 -8.22
CA LEU A 65 -1.00 21.54 -6.91
C LEU A 65 0.05 22.63 -7.10
N TRP A 66 -0.43 23.85 -7.36
CA TRP A 66 0.39 24.99 -7.81
C TRP A 66 0.24 26.23 -6.93
N GLY A 67 -0.64 26.19 -5.92
CA GLY A 67 -0.82 27.28 -4.96
C GLY A 67 -0.21 26.94 -3.62
N ARG A 68 0.42 27.92 -2.98
CA ARG A 68 0.82 27.87 -1.57
C ARG A 68 0.20 29.03 -0.80
N LEU A 69 -0.35 28.71 0.35
CA LEU A 69 -0.86 29.69 1.30
C LEU A 69 0.13 29.82 2.45
N TYR A 70 0.63 31.03 2.67
CA TYR A 70 1.51 31.36 3.79
C TYR A 70 0.72 32.03 4.92
N GLY A 71 1.18 31.87 6.15
CA GLY A 71 0.46 32.32 7.33
C GLY A 71 0.44 33.83 7.56
N ASP A 72 1.31 34.58 6.88
CA ASP A 72 1.29 36.06 6.90
C ASP A 72 0.23 36.63 5.94
N LEU A 73 -0.24 35.84 4.97
CA LEU A 73 -1.28 36.16 3.99
C LEU A 73 -0.99 37.41 3.14
N THR A 74 0.25 37.90 3.15
CA THR A 74 0.67 39.15 2.49
C THR A 74 0.50 39.07 0.98
N ASP A 75 0.77 37.89 0.41
CA ASP A 75 0.74 37.63 -1.02
C ASP A 75 -0.54 36.91 -1.49
N GLY A 76 -1.51 36.68 -0.61
CA GLY A 76 -2.64 35.78 -0.88
C GLY A 76 -2.16 34.37 -1.22
N ILE A 77 -2.63 33.79 -2.34
CA ILE A 77 -2.16 32.50 -2.85
C ILE A 77 -0.90 32.71 -3.69
N ASN A 78 0.25 32.25 -3.19
CA ASN A 78 1.50 32.28 -3.91
C ASN A 78 1.53 31.16 -4.96
N THR A 79 1.75 31.55 -6.23
CA THR A 79 1.84 30.65 -7.40
C THR A 79 3.13 30.88 -8.19
N THR A 80 4.11 31.56 -7.60
CA THR A 80 5.33 32.01 -8.26
C THR A 80 6.54 31.23 -7.76
N TYR A 81 7.31 30.67 -8.69
CA TYR A 81 8.56 29.98 -8.39
C TYR A 81 9.58 30.92 -7.72
N GLY A 82 10.26 30.44 -6.67
CA GLY A 82 11.26 31.16 -5.89
C GLY A 82 10.70 32.18 -4.89
N LYS A 83 9.47 32.66 -5.07
CA LYS A 83 8.86 33.67 -4.19
C LYS A 83 8.66 33.09 -2.78
N ASN A 84 9.22 33.72 -1.76
CA ASN A 84 9.23 33.24 -0.36
C ASN A 84 9.80 31.81 -0.22
N GLY A 85 10.77 31.46 -1.06
CA GLY A 85 11.39 30.12 -1.09
C GLY A 85 10.49 29.03 -1.68
N ASN A 86 9.36 29.38 -2.29
CA ASN A 86 8.44 28.44 -2.90
C ASN A 86 9.04 27.79 -4.14
N THR A 87 9.40 26.51 -4.07
CA THR A 87 10.01 25.78 -5.19
C THR A 87 9.17 24.60 -5.66
N ASP A 88 8.01 24.35 -5.02
CA ASP A 88 7.19 23.16 -5.26
C ASP A 88 5.78 23.48 -5.76
N PHE A 89 5.25 24.68 -5.45
CA PHE A 89 3.85 25.04 -5.68
C PHE A 89 3.75 26.32 -6.51
N TYR A 90 3.94 26.19 -7.82
CA TYR A 90 3.96 27.33 -8.73
C TYR A 90 3.29 26.99 -10.05
N TYR A 91 2.92 28.01 -10.83
CA TYR A 91 2.50 27.81 -12.22
C TYR A 91 3.73 27.48 -13.08
N PRO A 92 3.84 26.26 -13.64
CA PRO A 92 4.89 25.94 -14.59
C PRO A 92 4.73 26.71 -15.90
N ASN A 93 5.79 26.84 -16.70
CA ASN A 93 5.77 27.65 -17.92
C ASN A 93 4.68 27.22 -18.93
N ASP A 94 4.32 25.94 -18.95
CA ASP A 94 3.35 25.31 -19.85
C ASP A 94 1.95 25.16 -19.23
N TYR A 95 1.69 25.78 -18.07
CA TYR A 95 0.47 25.56 -17.30
C TYR A 95 -0.83 25.80 -18.10
N ILE A 96 -0.84 26.78 -19.00
CA ILE A 96 -2.02 27.07 -19.84
C ILE A 96 -2.33 25.94 -20.81
N GLU A 97 -1.32 25.30 -21.38
CA GLU A 97 -1.50 24.26 -22.39
C GLU A 97 -2.18 23.03 -21.79
N VAL A 98 -1.72 22.59 -20.62
CA VAL A 98 -2.31 21.44 -19.93
C VAL A 98 -3.74 21.75 -19.45
N LEU A 99 -4.01 22.97 -18.97
CA LEU A 99 -5.36 23.39 -18.58
C LEU A 99 -6.32 23.43 -19.78
N LYS A 100 -5.88 24.01 -20.92
CA LYS A 100 -6.63 24.00 -22.18
C LYS A 100 -6.95 22.59 -22.63
N TYR A 101 -5.95 21.72 -22.61
CA TYR A 101 -6.11 20.32 -23.00
C TYR A 101 -7.12 19.60 -22.11
N ALA A 102 -6.97 19.68 -20.79
CA ALA A 102 -7.90 19.04 -19.85
C ALA A 102 -9.35 19.53 -20.04
N LYS A 103 -9.56 20.84 -20.23
CA LYS A 103 -10.88 21.40 -20.54
C LYS A 103 -11.43 20.91 -21.87
N SER A 104 -10.59 20.80 -22.91
CA SER A 104 -11.01 20.27 -24.23
C SER A 104 -11.49 18.81 -24.16
N LYS A 105 -11.08 18.08 -23.12
CA LYS A 105 -11.48 16.70 -22.83
C LYS A 105 -12.60 16.61 -21.78
N ASN A 106 -13.26 17.72 -21.47
CA ASN A 106 -14.33 17.84 -20.47
C ASN A 106 -13.91 17.35 -19.08
N LYS A 107 -12.64 17.53 -18.71
CA LYS A 107 -12.12 17.13 -17.39
C LYS A 107 -12.36 18.24 -16.38
N SER A 108 -12.81 17.85 -15.19
CA SER A 108 -12.95 18.78 -14.05
C SER A 108 -11.56 19.12 -13.52
N ILE A 109 -11.18 20.40 -13.56
CA ILE A 109 -9.85 20.88 -13.14
C ILE A 109 -9.93 21.66 -11.82
N GLN A 110 -9.11 21.29 -10.83
CA GLN A 110 -9.07 21.96 -9.53
C GLN A 110 -7.74 22.66 -9.32
N MET A 111 -7.75 23.79 -8.62
CA MET A 111 -6.54 24.41 -8.11
C MET A 111 -6.18 23.80 -6.76
N GLY A 112 -5.04 23.14 -6.65
CA GLY A 112 -4.52 22.67 -5.37
C GLY A 112 -3.81 23.79 -4.62
N ILE A 113 -4.13 23.95 -3.33
CA ILE A 113 -3.53 24.94 -2.45
C ILE A 113 -2.95 24.23 -1.22
N PHE A 114 -1.63 24.23 -1.14
CA PHE A 114 -0.87 23.67 -0.03
C PHE A 114 -0.65 24.68 1.10
N SER A 115 -0.71 24.21 2.35
CA SER A 115 -0.14 24.89 3.52
C SER A 115 0.34 23.85 4.53
N ASP A 116 1.49 24.09 5.14
CA ASP A 116 1.93 23.33 6.32
C ASP A 116 1.21 23.81 7.60
N SER A 117 1.30 23.03 8.67
CA SER A 117 0.66 23.30 9.95
C SER A 117 1.16 24.59 10.60
N ALA A 118 2.46 24.92 10.46
CA ALA A 118 3.04 26.12 11.04
C ALA A 118 2.48 27.41 10.40
N ASN A 119 2.16 27.37 9.12
CA ASN A 119 1.44 28.44 8.44
C ASN A 119 -0.05 28.43 8.83
N ALA A 120 -0.68 27.26 8.88
CA ALA A 120 -2.09 27.10 9.24
C ALA A 120 -2.43 27.63 10.63
N GLU A 121 -1.53 27.45 11.60
CA GLU A 121 -1.64 27.99 12.97
C GLU A 121 -1.77 29.52 13.03
N LYS A 122 -1.27 30.22 12.01
CA LYS A 122 -1.30 31.69 11.96
C LYS A 122 -2.60 32.25 11.38
N PHE A 123 -3.39 31.45 10.66
CA PHE A 123 -4.63 31.95 10.04
C PHE A 123 -5.90 31.20 10.43
N LEU A 124 -5.86 29.89 10.73
CA LEU A 124 -7.07 29.15 11.08
C LEU A 124 -7.74 29.65 12.38
N PRO A 125 -7.01 29.92 13.49
CA PRO A 125 -7.64 30.33 14.74
C PRO A 125 -8.27 31.72 14.70
N TYR A 126 -7.72 32.61 13.88
CA TYR A 126 -8.01 34.04 13.93
C TYR A 126 -8.97 34.45 12.82
N LYS A 127 -10.14 34.97 13.20
CA LYS A 127 -11.24 35.23 12.25
C LYS A 127 -10.81 36.12 11.07
N GLU A 128 -10.09 37.21 11.33
CA GLU A 128 -9.69 38.14 10.28
C GLU A 128 -8.72 37.50 9.28
N GLN A 129 -7.71 36.77 9.77
CA GLN A 129 -6.74 36.05 8.95
C GLN A 129 -7.44 34.92 8.17
N ARG A 130 -8.35 34.20 8.82
CA ARG A 130 -9.16 33.17 8.17
C ARG A 130 -10.03 33.75 7.05
N ASP A 131 -10.68 34.89 7.28
CA ASP A 131 -11.46 35.60 6.27
C ASP A 131 -10.57 36.05 5.09
N LYS A 132 -9.37 36.56 5.35
CA LYS A 132 -8.37 36.93 4.32
C LYS A 132 -7.92 35.72 3.49
N ALA A 133 -7.66 34.58 4.13
CA ALA A 133 -7.32 33.35 3.44
C ALA A 133 -8.47 32.87 2.55
N ILE A 134 -9.70 32.85 3.08
CA ILE A 134 -10.92 32.50 2.34
C ILE A 134 -11.11 33.44 1.14
N GLN A 135 -10.96 34.75 1.34
CA GLN A 135 -11.13 35.73 0.28
C GLN A 135 -10.09 35.53 -0.83
N SER A 136 -8.83 35.27 -0.48
CA SER A 136 -7.77 34.98 -1.44
C SER A 136 -8.09 33.76 -2.32
N ILE A 137 -8.67 32.72 -1.73
CA ILE A 137 -9.11 31.51 -2.45
C ILE A 137 -10.28 31.84 -3.37
N VAL A 138 -11.30 32.54 -2.88
CA VAL A 138 -12.49 32.91 -3.67
C VAL A 138 -12.12 33.81 -4.84
N ASP A 139 -11.24 34.78 -4.63
CA ASP A 139 -10.75 35.68 -5.68
C ASP A 139 -9.99 34.91 -6.75
N LEU A 140 -9.13 33.97 -6.35
CA LEU A 140 -8.44 33.11 -7.31
C LEU A 140 -9.44 32.29 -8.15
N MET A 141 -10.50 31.77 -7.53
CA MET A 141 -11.50 30.95 -8.23
C MET A 141 -12.36 31.74 -9.22
N LYS A 142 -12.42 33.08 -9.09
CA LYS A 142 -13.11 33.98 -10.02
C LYS A 142 -12.23 34.44 -11.19
N ARG A 143 -10.91 34.25 -11.12
CA ARG A 143 -9.97 34.75 -12.15
C ARG A 143 -9.96 33.85 -13.38
N ASP A 144 -9.92 34.47 -14.56
CA ASP A 144 -9.47 33.79 -15.77
C ASP A 144 -7.96 33.58 -15.66
N ILE A 145 -7.57 32.32 -15.53
CA ILE A 145 -6.19 31.89 -15.28
C ILE A 145 -5.31 32.04 -16.53
N SER A 146 -5.95 32.13 -17.70
CA SER A 146 -5.29 32.23 -19.00
C SER A 146 -5.15 33.65 -19.54
N HIS A 147 -5.51 34.66 -18.75
CA HIS A 147 -5.41 36.08 -19.12
C HIS A 147 -6.04 36.40 -20.49
N GLY A 148 -7.23 35.86 -20.78
CA GLY A 148 -7.99 36.17 -22.00
C GLY A 148 -8.45 34.96 -22.82
N SER A 149 -8.10 33.72 -22.44
CA SER A 149 -8.66 32.50 -23.05
C SER A 149 -9.84 31.90 -22.27
N ASN A 150 -10.38 32.61 -21.27
CA ASN A 150 -11.60 32.25 -20.54
C ASN A 150 -11.52 30.89 -19.82
N ILE A 151 -10.38 30.59 -19.19
CA ILE A 151 -10.14 29.33 -18.48
C ILE A 151 -10.25 29.56 -16.98
N TYR A 152 -11.20 28.85 -16.38
CA TYR A 152 -11.43 28.87 -14.94
C TYR A 152 -11.29 27.47 -14.36
N PHE A 153 -10.74 27.40 -13.15
CA PHE A 153 -10.82 26.18 -12.33
C PHE A 153 -12.28 25.88 -11.99
N ASP A 154 -12.65 24.60 -11.92
CA ASP A 154 -13.96 24.13 -11.50
C ASP A 154 -14.11 24.10 -9.97
N GLY A 155 -13.00 24.26 -9.26
CA GLY A 155 -12.95 24.23 -7.80
C GLY A 155 -11.51 24.24 -7.27
N VAL A 156 -11.40 23.98 -5.98
CA VAL A 156 -10.15 24.02 -5.22
C VAL A 156 -9.94 22.73 -4.44
N VAL A 157 -8.69 22.30 -4.31
CA VAL A 157 -8.28 21.33 -3.28
C VAL A 157 -7.59 22.09 -2.16
N ILE A 158 -8.13 21.98 -0.95
CA ILE A 158 -7.48 22.47 0.27
C ILE A 158 -6.60 21.35 0.80
N ASP A 159 -5.30 21.57 0.80
CA ASP A 159 -4.27 20.63 1.22
C ASP A 159 -3.46 21.23 2.37
N ILE A 160 -4.10 21.29 3.55
CA ILE A 160 -3.44 21.78 4.77
C ILE A 160 -2.93 20.56 5.53
N GLU A 161 -1.62 20.43 5.60
CA GLU A 161 -0.95 19.24 6.11
C GLU A 161 -0.45 19.41 7.54
N GLY A 162 -0.42 18.30 8.28
CA GLY A 162 0.24 18.24 9.58
C GLY A 162 -0.60 18.71 10.78
N LEU A 163 -1.90 18.93 10.60
CA LEU A 163 -2.74 19.49 11.66
C LEU A 163 -2.89 18.55 12.86
N ASN A 164 -2.72 19.09 14.07
CA ASN A 164 -2.82 18.33 15.32
C ASN A 164 -3.61 19.05 16.41
N GLY A 165 -4.34 18.28 17.22
CA GLY A 165 -5.10 18.75 18.36
C GLY A 165 -6.55 19.15 18.06
N GLN A 166 -7.42 18.96 19.04
CA GLN A 166 -8.87 19.21 18.93
C GLN A 166 -9.21 20.67 18.63
N LYS A 167 -8.43 21.63 19.15
CA LYS A 167 -8.61 23.05 18.84
C LYS A 167 -8.37 23.31 17.35
N MET A 168 -7.27 22.79 16.81
CA MET A 168 -6.95 22.94 15.39
C MET A 168 -8.00 22.28 14.50
N SER A 169 -8.48 21.09 14.89
CA SER A 169 -9.60 20.43 14.22
C SER A 169 -10.86 21.31 14.16
N SER A 170 -11.17 21.99 15.26
CA SER A 170 -12.32 22.92 15.32
C SER A 170 -12.14 24.12 14.40
N PHE A 171 -10.93 24.72 14.37
CA PHE A 171 -10.63 25.86 13.50
C PHE A 171 -10.61 25.48 12.02
N PHE A 172 -10.08 24.30 11.67
CA PHE A 172 -10.10 23.82 10.30
C PHE A 172 -11.53 23.52 9.83
N ASN A 173 -12.34 22.87 10.67
CA ASN A 173 -13.76 22.68 10.39
C ASN A 173 -14.49 24.02 10.19
N GLN A 174 -14.18 25.03 11.01
CA GLN A 174 -14.75 26.37 10.86
C GLN A 174 -14.35 27.01 9.52
N PHE A 175 -13.07 26.95 9.16
CA PHE A 175 -12.59 27.43 7.86
C PHE A 175 -13.34 26.79 6.69
N LEU A 176 -13.51 25.47 6.69
CA LEU A 176 -14.22 24.77 5.61
C LEU A 176 -15.71 25.14 5.56
N LYS A 177 -16.38 25.30 6.73
CA LYS A 177 -17.78 25.74 6.82
C LYS A 177 -18.00 27.16 6.30
N GLU A 178 -17.02 28.05 6.47
CA GLU A 178 -17.06 29.42 5.98
C GLU A 178 -16.71 29.49 4.48
N LEU A 179 -15.79 28.65 4.00
CA LEU A 179 -15.34 28.61 2.60
C LEU A 179 -16.38 27.98 1.66
N LYS A 180 -16.97 26.82 2.01
CA LYS A 180 -17.85 26.05 1.12
C LYS A 180 -19.05 26.84 0.58
N PRO A 181 -19.80 27.63 1.39
CA PRO A 181 -20.90 28.43 0.86
C PRO A 181 -20.45 29.47 -0.16
N LYS A 182 -19.31 30.14 0.07
CA LYS A 182 -18.75 31.14 -0.86
C LYS A 182 -18.35 30.52 -2.19
N LEU A 183 -17.75 29.32 -2.17
CA LEU A 183 -17.46 28.58 -3.40
C LEU A 183 -18.73 28.14 -4.13
N THR A 184 -19.75 27.69 -3.39
CA THR A 184 -21.03 27.27 -3.96
C THR A 184 -21.74 28.43 -4.68
N GLN A 185 -21.69 29.65 -4.12
CA GLN A 185 -22.25 30.86 -4.75
C GLN A 185 -21.63 31.19 -6.12
N ILE A 186 -20.39 30.79 -6.36
CA ILE A 186 -19.70 30.98 -7.64
C ILE A 186 -19.57 29.68 -8.46
N ASN A 187 -20.40 28.68 -8.14
CA ASN A 187 -20.45 27.37 -8.79
C ASN A 187 -19.09 26.64 -8.82
N LYS A 188 -18.39 26.63 -7.69
CA LYS A 188 -17.08 25.98 -7.53
C LYS A 188 -17.14 24.84 -6.52
N LYS A 189 -16.36 23.79 -6.80
CA LYS A 189 -16.20 22.61 -5.95
C LYS A 189 -15.14 22.84 -4.87
N LEU A 190 -15.29 22.13 -3.76
CA LEU A 190 -14.35 22.05 -2.66
C LEU A 190 -13.93 20.59 -2.45
N TYR A 191 -12.67 20.31 -2.75
CA TYR A 191 -12.01 19.07 -2.35
C TYR A 191 -11.12 19.35 -1.15
N VAL A 192 -10.95 18.36 -0.27
CA VAL A 192 -10.10 18.50 0.91
C VAL A 192 -9.20 17.28 1.02
N ALA A 193 -7.89 17.51 1.00
CA ALA A 193 -6.91 16.48 1.30
C ALA A 193 -6.64 16.43 2.81
N VAL A 194 -6.57 15.23 3.38
CA VAL A 194 -6.44 15.03 4.83
C VAL A 194 -5.41 13.95 5.14
N ASN A 195 -4.57 14.19 6.16
CA ASN A 195 -3.66 13.17 6.67
C ASN A 195 -4.42 12.11 7.52
N PRO A 196 -3.83 10.92 7.73
CA PRO A 196 -4.40 9.86 8.58
C PRO A 196 -4.53 10.24 10.07
N LEU A 197 -5.69 9.94 10.67
CA LEU A 197 -6.02 10.29 12.06
C LEU A 197 -5.05 9.72 13.11
N ARG A 198 -4.43 8.57 12.80
CA ARG A 198 -3.44 7.92 13.68
C ARG A 198 -2.28 8.83 14.03
N TYR A 199 -1.85 9.66 13.09
CA TYR A 199 -0.68 10.54 13.24
C TYR A 199 -1.07 12.00 13.41
N TYR A 200 -2.28 12.36 12.94
CA TYR A 200 -2.74 13.74 12.89
C TYR A 200 -4.16 13.87 13.42
N SER A 201 -4.26 14.37 14.66
CA SER A 201 -5.53 14.52 15.37
C SER A 201 -6.29 15.81 15.01
N GLY A 202 -5.76 16.62 14.08
CA GLY A 202 -6.36 17.87 13.63
C GLY A 202 -7.44 17.72 12.56
N TYR A 203 -7.82 16.50 12.16
CA TYR A 203 -8.83 16.27 11.13
C TYR A 203 -10.09 15.60 11.71
N ASP A 204 -11.26 16.08 11.32
CA ASP A 204 -12.56 15.49 11.65
C ASP A 204 -13.19 14.92 10.38
N TYR A 205 -12.98 13.63 10.13
CA TYR A 205 -13.47 12.97 8.92
C TYR A 205 -15.01 13.04 8.79
N SER A 206 -15.75 13.07 9.90
CA SER A 206 -17.21 13.17 9.87
C SER A 206 -17.64 14.53 9.32
N THR A 207 -17.14 15.60 9.91
CA THR A 207 -17.48 16.97 9.50
C THR A 207 -16.96 17.28 8.10
N ILE A 208 -15.70 16.93 7.80
CA ILE A 208 -15.08 17.23 6.50
C ILE A 208 -15.83 16.52 5.36
N SER A 209 -16.20 15.24 5.53
CA SER A 209 -16.94 14.49 4.50
C SER A 209 -18.37 15.00 4.25
N GLN A 210 -18.96 15.72 5.20
CA GLN A 210 -20.25 16.39 5.02
C GLN A 210 -20.12 17.68 4.22
N ILE A 211 -19.05 18.45 4.46
CA ILE A 211 -18.83 19.77 3.84
C ILE A 211 -18.27 19.65 2.42
N ALA A 212 -17.25 18.82 2.23
CA ALA A 212 -16.50 18.73 0.99
C ALA A 212 -17.27 17.95 -0.10
N ASP A 213 -17.05 18.32 -1.36
CA ASP A 213 -17.53 17.55 -2.51
C ASP A 213 -16.72 16.26 -2.68
N ARG A 214 -15.43 16.29 -2.35
CA ARG A 214 -14.56 15.13 -2.22
C ARG A 214 -13.61 15.27 -1.03
N MET A 215 -13.34 14.16 -0.36
CA MET A 215 -12.30 14.08 0.68
C MET A 215 -11.24 13.08 0.24
N ILE A 216 -10.00 13.54 0.09
CA ILE A 216 -8.85 12.77 -0.37
C ILE A 216 -8.05 12.35 0.86
N ILE A 217 -7.91 11.05 1.07
CA ILE A 217 -7.16 10.48 2.20
C ILE A 217 -5.72 10.21 1.77
N MET A 218 -4.76 10.91 2.37
CA MET A 218 -3.33 10.79 2.07
C MET A 218 -2.68 9.65 2.87
N ALA A 219 -3.07 8.41 2.58
CA ALA A 219 -2.61 7.22 3.31
C ALA A 219 -1.30 6.64 2.72
N HIS A 220 -0.24 7.44 2.75
CA HIS A 220 1.12 7.09 2.31
C HIS A 220 2.17 7.82 3.17
N ASP A 221 3.43 7.79 2.75
CA ASP A 221 4.60 8.39 3.41
C ASP A 221 4.87 7.83 4.81
N TYR A 222 4.61 6.54 5.00
CA TYR A 222 4.85 5.83 6.27
C TYR A 222 6.27 5.29 6.42
N GLU A 223 7.12 5.46 5.41
CA GLU A 223 8.48 4.97 5.48
C GLU A 223 9.27 5.70 6.60
N PRO A 224 10.20 5.01 7.26
CA PRO A 224 11.04 5.64 8.27
C PRO A 224 11.91 6.72 7.64
N LEU A 225 11.74 7.96 8.11
CA LEU A 225 12.61 9.10 7.75
C LEU A 225 14.03 8.98 8.34
N THR A 226 14.29 7.99 9.20
CA THR A 226 15.59 7.79 9.84
C THR A 226 16.50 6.84 9.05
N LYS A 227 17.83 7.01 9.22
CA LYS A 227 18.82 6.08 8.64
C LYS A 227 18.59 4.67 9.18
N LEU A 228 18.06 3.79 8.34
CA LEU A 228 17.87 2.39 8.71
C LEU A 228 19.20 1.66 8.86
N THR A 229 19.26 0.75 9.83
CA THR A 229 20.34 -0.22 9.92
C THR A 229 20.19 -1.32 8.88
N LYS A 230 21.28 -2.04 8.61
CA LYS A 230 21.25 -3.23 7.73
C LYS A 230 20.18 -4.22 8.18
N GLU A 231 20.08 -4.49 9.48
CA GLU A 231 19.12 -5.42 10.07
C GLU A 231 17.69 -4.95 9.84
N GLN A 232 17.43 -3.65 10.00
CA GLN A 232 16.14 -3.04 9.72
C GLN A 232 15.75 -3.16 8.24
N VAL A 233 16.69 -2.94 7.32
CA VAL A 233 16.41 -3.12 5.89
C VAL A 233 16.18 -4.60 5.55
N MET A 234 16.91 -5.51 6.21
CA MET A 234 16.66 -6.95 6.10
C MET A 234 15.26 -7.35 6.54
N GLN A 235 14.57 -6.61 7.41
CA GLN A 235 13.18 -6.92 7.75
C GLN A 235 12.21 -6.69 6.57
N TYR A 236 12.55 -5.85 5.59
CA TYR A 236 11.76 -5.68 4.37
C TYR A 236 11.97 -6.81 3.37
N SER A 237 13.21 -7.30 3.25
CA SER A 237 13.56 -8.37 2.30
C SER A 237 13.57 -9.78 2.91
N GLY A 238 13.45 -9.88 4.23
CA GLY A 238 13.67 -11.07 5.04
C GLY A 238 12.41 -11.58 5.73
N TYR A 239 12.47 -12.83 6.18
CA TYR A 239 11.33 -13.63 6.60
C TYR A 239 11.29 -13.88 8.11
N ASP A 240 12.22 -13.31 8.87
CA ASP A 240 12.56 -13.61 10.27
C ASP A 240 11.94 -12.65 11.32
N SER A 241 11.18 -11.64 10.89
CA SER A 241 10.48 -10.72 11.80
C SER A 241 8.96 -10.99 11.83
N LEU A 242 8.33 -10.92 13.01
CA LEU A 242 6.86 -10.96 13.12
C LEU A 242 6.20 -9.69 12.56
N ASN A 243 6.89 -8.57 12.67
CA ASN A 243 6.42 -7.23 12.31
C ASN A 243 7.52 -6.52 11.52
N PRO A 244 7.53 -6.62 10.18
CA PRO A 244 8.46 -5.84 9.39
C PRO A 244 8.15 -4.34 9.53
N ILE A 245 9.19 -3.52 9.32
CA ILE A 245 9.09 -2.06 9.32
C ILE A 245 8.16 -1.61 8.18
N ASP A 246 7.44 -0.51 8.38
CA ASP A 246 6.45 -0.01 7.42
C ASP A 246 7.10 0.46 6.11
N SER A 247 6.51 0.12 4.96
CA SER A 247 6.93 0.63 3.65
C SER A 247 6.35 2.03 3.37
N LEU A 248 6.45 2.52 2.13
CA LEU A 248 5.81 3.76 1.67
C LEU A 248 4.30 3.82 2.03
N ALA A 249 3.56 2.78 1.65
CA ALA A 249 2.12 2.69 1.85
C ALA A 249 1.66 1.22 2.07
N PRO A 250 2.07 0.57 3.18
CA PRO A 250 1.74 -0.83 3.41
C PRO A 250 0.24 -1.00 3.62
N ILE A 251 -0.31 -2.10 3.09
CA ILE A 251 -1.75 -2.34 3.08
C ILE A 251 -2.36 -2.35 4.49
N LYS A 252 -1.62 -2.84 5.49
CA LYS A 252 -2.08 -2.86 6.89
C LYS A 252 -2.37 -1.45 7.43
N GLU A 253 -1.59 -0.43 7.04
CA GLU A 253 -1.81 0.94 7.50
C GLU A 253 -2.99 1.55 6.76
N ILE A 254 -3.10 1.31 5.45
CA ILE A 254 -4.27 1.73 4.66
C ILE A 254 -5.56 1.13 5.24
N GLN A 255 -5.57 -0.15 5.62
CA GLN A 255 -6.73 -0.78 6.25
C GLN A 255 -7.12 -0.10 7.57
N ARG A 256 -6.15 0.29 8.40
CA ARG A 256 -6.43 1.05 9.63
C ARG A 256 -7.10 2.39 9.33
N VAL A 257 -6.59 3.11 8.33
CA VAL A 257 -7.21 4.37 7.88
C VAL A 257 -8.62 4.12 7.34
N MET A 258 -8.84 3.02 6.62
CA MET A 258 -10.17 2.67 6.14
C MET A 258 -11.15 2.27 7.27
N GLU A 259 -10.67 1.67 8.37
CA GLU A 259 -11.49 1.47 9.57
C GLU A 259 -11.85 2.80 10.25
N ASP A 260 -10.94 3.79 10.27
CA ASP A 260 -11.28 5.15 10.71
C ASP A 260 -12.35 5.79 9.79
N VAL A 261 -12.20 5.68 8.47
CA VAL A 261 -13.22 6.13 7.51
C VAL A 261 -14.56 5.46 7.80
N LYS A 262 -14.59 4.13 7.96
CA LYS A 262 -15.83 3.39 8.25
C LYS A 262 -16.45 3.77 9.59
N LYS A 263 -15.63 4.12 10.58
CA LYS A 263 -16.07 4.53 11.92
C LYS A 263 -16.67 5.94 11.93
N TYR A 264 -16.07 6.87 11.19
CA TYR A 264 -16.39 8.30 11.30
C TYR A 264 -17.16 8.88 10.11
N VAL A 265 -17.09 8.28 8.92
CA VAL A 265 -17.80 8.74 7.71
C VAL A 265 -19.12 7.98 7.58
N SER A 266 -20.23 8.72 7.39
CA SER A 266 -21.54 8.12 7.15
C SER A 266 -21.59 7.33 5.84
N LYS A 267 -22.40 6.27 5.79
CA LYS A 267 -22.58 5.46 4.56
C LYS A 267 -22.96 6.28 3.32
N THR A 268 -23.73 7.36 3.51
CA THR A 268 -24.17 8.26 2.44
C THR A 268 -23.05 9.16 1.91
N ASN A 269 -21.98 9.37 2.67
CA ASN A 269 -20.82 10.17 2.27
C ASN A 269 -19.63 9.33 1.78
N LEU A 270 -19.67 7.99 1.87
CA LEU A 270 -18.57 7.13 1.42
C LEU A 270 -18.21 7.35 -0.06
N ASN A 271 -19.20 7.66 -0.90
CA ASN A 271 -19.00 7.95 -2.32
C ASN A 271 -18.20 9.25 -2.59
N LYS A 272 -17.97 10.09 -1.59
CA LYS A 272 -17.14 11.30 -1.69
C LYS A 272 -15.68 11.04 -1.36
N ILE A 273 -15.36 9.88 -0.79
CA ILE A 273 -14.04 9.55 -0.26
C ILE A 273 -13.16 8.98 -1.37
N MET A 274 -11.94 9.48 -1.47
CA MET A 274 -10.92 8.97 -2.39
C MET A 274 -9.67 8.55 -1.63
N LEU A 275 -9.21 7.32 -1.85
CA LEU A 275 -7.92 6.87 -1.32
C LEU A 275 -6.79 7.39 -2.23
N GLN A 276 -5.85 8.16 -1.69
CA GLN A 276 -4.67 8.55 -2.44
C GLN A 276 -3.64 7.43 -2.51
N ILE A 277 -3.09 7.19 -3.70
CA ILE A 277 -2.02 6.24 -3.96
C ILE A 277 -0.80 7.05 -4.41
N SER A 278 0.27 7.00 -3.62
CA SER A 278 1.55 7.64 -3.95
C SER A 278 2.38 6.77 -4.90
N PHE A 279 3.02 7.42 -5.86
CA PHE A 279 4.00 6.91 -6.81
C PHE A 279 5.35 7.58 -6.53
N ASP A 280 5.69 7.69 -5.26
CA ASP A 280 7.06 7.86 -4.84
C ASP A 280 7.75 6.49 -4.69
N ALA A 281 9.06 6.54 -4.52
CA ALA A 281 9.87 5.37 -4.21
C ALA A 281 10.76 5.72 -3.02
N ALA A 282 11.02 4.76 -2.14
CA ALA A 282 12.01 4.89 -1.07
C ALA A 282 13.28 4.14 -1.47
N GLN A 283 14.43 4.64 -1.04
CA GLN A 283 15.70 3.96 -1.29
C GLN A 283 16.68 4.12 -0.14
N TRP A 284 17.23 2.98 0.28
CA TRP A 284 18.36 2.93 1.20
C TRP A 284 19.61 2.46 0.48
N ARG A 285 20.74 3.09 0.81
CA ARG A 285 22.02 2.85 0.16
C ARG A 285 23.07 2.58 1.20
N PHE A 286 23.90 1.59 0.93
CA PHE A 286 25.03 1.23 1.77
C PHE A 286 26.30 1.31 0.94
N GLN A 287 27.31 2.03 1.43
CA GLN A 287 28.62 2.01 0.80
C GLN A 287 29.20 0.59 0.93
N VAL A 288 29.74 0.07 -0.18
CA VAL A 288 30.44 -1.22 -0.20
C VAL A 288 31.84 -1.02 -0.76
N PRO A 289 32.88 -1.67 -0.18
CA PRO A 289 34.18 -1.73 -0.82
C PRO A 289 34.06 -2.35 -2.22
N LYS A 290 34.85 -1.86 -3.19
CA LYS A 290 34.77 -2.32 -4.59
C LYS A 290 34.86 -3.85 -4.68
N GLY A 291 33.93 -4.47 -5.41
CA GLY A 291 33.85 -5.94 -5.57
C GLY A 291 33.28 -6.72 -4.38
N SER A 292 32.75 -6.06 -3.35
CA SER A 292 32.16 -6.70 -2.17
C SER A 292 30.66 -7.03 -2.35
N THR A 293 30.15 -7.96 -1.53
CA THR A 293 28.74 -8.41 -1.54
C THR A 293 27.92 -7.76 -0.41
N TRP A 294 26.59 -7.96 -0.42
CA TRP A 294 25.67 -7.58 0.67
C TRP A 294 26.16 -8.00 2.08
N LYS A 295 26.94 -9.09 2.17
CA LYS A 295 27.49 -9.56 3.45
C LYS A 295 28.44 -8.54 4.10
N LYS A 296 29.11 -7.70 3.32
CA LYS A 296 30.13 -6.72 3.77
C LYS A 296 29.65 -5.26 3.85
N VAL A 297 28.35 -4.99 3.65
CA VAL A 297 27.82 -3.62 3.80
C VAL A 297 27.94 -3.14 5.24
N GLY A 298 28.20 -1.83 5.41
CA GLY A 298 28.23 -1.18 6.73
C GLY A 298 26.88 -1.25 7.45
N LYS A 299 26.89 -1.01 8.77
CA LYS A 299 25.69 -1.14 9.62
C LYS A 299 24.60 -0.12 9.33
N LYS A 300 24.91 1.06 8.79
CA LYS A 300 23.98 2.18 8.60
C LYS A 300 23.89 2.59 7.13
N ALA A 301 22.68 2.95 6.69
CA ALA A 301 22.45 3.55 5.39
C ALA A 301 23.05 4.96 5.27
N LEU A 302 23.36 5.38 4.04
CA LEU A 302 23.78 6.75 3.69
C LEU A 302 22.62 7.75 3.87
N SER A 303 22.95 9.04 4.04
CA SER A 303 21.95 10.12 4.22
C SER A 303 21.17 10.40 2.92
N LEU A 304 19.89 10.77 3.06
CA LEU A 304 19.04 11.18 1.94
C LEU A 304 19.50 12.51 1.31
N GLU A 305 20.08 13.43 2.09
CA GLU A 305 20.62 14.71 1.61
C GLU A 305 21.68 14.55 0.51
N VAL A 306 22.40 13.43 0.51
CA VAL A 306 23.48 13.17 -0.45
C VAL A 306 22.93 12.53 -1.73
N LEU A 307 21.85 11.73 -1.64
CA LEU A 307 21.31 10.97 -2.76
C LEU A 307 19.79 10.83 -2.64
N PRO A 308 18.99 11.58 -3.42
CA PRO A 308 17.53 11.55 -3.34
C PRO A 308 16.97 10.18 -3.75
N PRO A 309 15.73 9.85 -3.38
CA PRO A 309 15.09 8.62 -3.84
C PRO A 309 14.97 8.54 -5.37
N PRO A 310 14.91 7.32 -5.95
CA PRO A 310 14.95 7.12 -7.38
C PRO A 310 13.58 7.37 -8.02
N THR A 311 13.56 7.88 -9.24
CA THR A 311 12.32 7.91 -10.04
C THR A 311 12.03 6.53 -10.62
N TYR A 312 10.77 6.26 -11.01
CA TYR A 312 10.44 5.03 -11.73
C TYR A 312 11.21 4.86 -13.04
N LYS A 313 11.56 5.95 -13.72
CA LYS A 313 12.44 5.92 -14.88
C LYS A 313 13.83 5.41 -14.51
N MET A 314 14.41 5.89 -13.41
CA MET A 314 15.69 5.39 -12.93
C MET A 314 15.60 3.90 -12.58
N LEU A 315 14.53 3.46 -11.89
CA LEU A 315 14.33 2.05 -11.56
C LEU A 315 14.25 1.18 -12.83
N TYR A 316 13.49 1.62 -13.83
CA TYR A 316 13.36 0.92 -15.10
C TYR A 316 14.69 0.89 -15.89
N ASP A 317 15.37 2.03 -16.03
CA ASP A 317 16.67 2.11 -16.70
C ASP A 317 17.71 1.18 -16.06
N ARG A 318 17.66 1.01 -14.72
CA ARG A 318 18.48 0.02 -14.00
C ARG A 318 18.12 -1.40 -14.39
N ILE A 319 16.82 -1.74 -14.37
CA ILE A 319 16.31 -3.07 -14.71
C ILE A 319 16.78 -3.51 -16.11
N ILE A 320 16.68 -2.63 -17.10
CA ILE A 320 17.11 -2.92 -18.47
C ILE A 320 18.60 -2.62 -18.71
N ASN A 321 19.33 -2.23 -17.67
CA ASN A 321 20.73 -1.82 -17.70
C ASN A 321 21.05 -0.75 -18.77
N LYS A 322 20.11 0.15 -19.05
CA LYS A 322 20.27 1.25 -20.02
C LYS A 322 21.29 2.29 -19.54
N ASP A 323 21.39 2.49 -18.23
CA ASP A 323 22.35 3.42 -17.64
C ASP A 323 23.72 2.80 -17.36
N GLY A 324 23.91 1.50 -17.65
CA GLY A 324 25.15 0.77 -17.44
C GLY A 324 25.58 0.60 -15.98
N ASN A 325 24.77 1.04 -15.03
CA ASN A 325 25.19 1.18 -13.65
C ASN A 325 24.63 0.10 -12.71
N GLY A 326 23.58 -0.62 -13.13
CA GLY A 326 22.91 -1.64 -12.32
C GLY A 326 23.54 -3.03 -12.48
N LYS A 327 23.98 -3.64 -11.36
CA LYS A 327 24.41 -5.05 -11.31
C LYS A 327 23.67 -5.84 -10.24
N SER A 328 23.60 -7.16 -10.41
CA SER A 328 23.02 -8.09 -9.42
C SER A 328 21.60 -7.70 -8.99
N ILE A 329 20.77 -7.33 -9.96
CA ILE A 329 19.41 -6.86 -9.70
C ILE A 329 18.58 -8.05 -9.22
N THR A 330 18.04 -7.92 -8.02
CA THR A 330 17.04 -8.83 -7.47
C THR A 330 15.78 -8.07 -7.17
N TYR A 331 14.64 -8.73 -7.26
CA TYR A 331 13.36 -8.13 -6.91
C TYR A 331 12.51 -9.17 -6.20
N GLY A 332 11.56 -8.69 -5.42
CA GLY A 332 10.69 -9.53 -4.65
C GLY A 332 9.46 -8.76 -4.20
N TYR A 333 8.64 -9.44 -3.41
CA TYR A 333 7.43 -8.86 -2.86
C TYR A 333 7.34 -9.23 -1.38
N ASN A 334 7.27 -8.22 -0.53
CA ASN A 334 7.01 -8.44 0.87
C ASN A 334 5.51 -8.69 1.03
N ASN A 335 5.14 -9.96 1.15
CA ASN A 335 3.77 -10.40 1.26
C ASN A 335 3.04 -9.85 2.50
N GLU A 336 3.77 -9.52 3.56
CA GLU A 336 3.21 -8.96 4.81
C GLU A 336 2.87 -7.48 4.67
N LEU A 337 3.75 -6.71 4.03
CA LEU A 337 3.52 -5.28 3.77
C LEU A 337 2.62 -5.07 2.53
N GLU A 338 2.53 -6.09 1.68
CA GLU A 338 1.97 -6.03 0.33
C GLU A 338 2.68 -4.99 -0.55
N SER A 339 4.01 -4.95 -0.45
CA SER A 339 4.88 -3.96 -1.10
C SER A 339 6.03 -4.63 -1.87
N PRO A 340 6.32 -4.19 -3.11
CA PRO A 340 7.46 -4.68 -3.87
C PRO A 340 8.78 -4.12 -3.33
N VAL A 341 9.84 -4.89 -3.53
CA VAL A 341 11.21 -4.53 -3.19
C VAL A 341 12.13 -4.85 -4.36
N MET A 342 13.09 -3.98 -4.63
CA MET A 342 14.18 -4.22 -5.57
C MET A 342 15.51 -3.97 -4.88
N GLN A 343 16.50 -4.81 -5.16
CA GLN A 343 17.88 -4.59 -4.71
C GLN A 343 18.82 -4.60 -5.91
N TYR A 344 19.84 -3.76 -5.87
CA TYR A 344 20.87 -3.76 -6.91
C TYR A 344 22.17 -3.15 -6.39
N PHE A 345 23.28 -3.54 -7.02
CA PHE A 345 24.56 -2.87 -6.87
C PHE A 345 24.68 -1.74 -7.90
N ASN A 346 25.05 -0.54 -7.46
CA ASN A 346 25.31 0.61 -8.31
C ASN A 346 26.82 0.78 -8.51
N THR A 347 27.29 0.54 -9.74
CA THR A 347 28.72 0.62 -10.07
C THR A 347 29.27 2.03 -10.11
N SER A 348 28.45 3.06 -10.33
CA SER A 348 28.94 4.44 -10.45
C SER A 348 29.44 5.02 -9.13
N ASN A 349 28.88 4.57 -8.00
CA ASN A 349 29.21 5.07 -6.67
C ASN A 349 29.52 3.95 -5.65
N ASN A 350 29.63 2.70 -6.11
CA ASN A 350 29.89 1.52 -5.28
C ASN A 350 28.91 1.38 -4.11
N THR A 351 27.62 1.54 -4.37
CA THR A 351 26.58 1.38 -3.35
C THR A 351 25.75 0.14 -3.59
N GLN A 352 25.36 -0.51 -2.50
CA GLN A 352 24.31 -1.52 -2.50
C GLN A 352 22.99 -0.83 -2.15
N ASN A 353 21.99 -1.05 -2.98
CA ASN A 353 20.75 -0.30 -2.97
C ASN A 353 19.58 -1.24 -2.67
N ILE A 354 18.64 -0.76 -1.86
CA ILE A 354 17.34 -1.40 -1.64
C ILE A 354 16.27 -0.33 -1.86
N CYS A 355 15.35 -0.61 -2.77
CA CYS A 355 14.29 0.28 -3.19
C CYS A 355 12.94 -0.32 -2.86
N LEU A 356 12.06 0.48 -2.25
CA LEU A 356 10.64 0.21 -2.18
C LEU A 356 9.94 1.11 -3.17
N TYR A 357 8.93 0.58 -3.83
CA TYR A 357 8.16 1.28 -4.85
C TYR A 357 6.74 0.73 -4.85
N GLU A 358 5.91 1.18 -5.76
CA GLU A 358 4.59 0.65 -6.07
C GLU A 358 4.64 -0.08 -7.41
N ASN A 359 4.04 -1.27 -7.46
CA ASN A 359 3.92 -2.03 -8.69
C ASN A 359 2.46 -2.43 -8.92
N SER A 360 2.18 -3.06 -10.06
CA SER A 360 0.83 -3.45 -10.46
C SER A 360 0.11 -4.27 -9.37
N ARG A 361 0.84 -5.13 -8.66
CA ARG A 361 0.27 -5.93 -7.56
C ARG A 361 -0.12 -5.08 -6.36
N SER A 362 0.77 -4.22 -5.85
CA SER A 362 0.51 -3.39 -4.67
C SER A 362 -0.54 -2.31 -4.94
N VAL A 363 -0.54 -1.72 -6.14
CA VAL A 363 -1.54 -0.72 -6.55
C VAL A 363 -2.91 -1.36 -6.70
N LYS A 364 -3.01 -2.54 -7.32
CA LYS A 364 -4.27 -3.28 -7.39
C LYS A 364 -4.82 -3.59 -5.99
N ALA A 365 -3.97 -3.99 -5.04
CA ALA A 365 -4.41 -4.27 -3.67
C ALA A 365 -5.03 -3.02 -3.00
N LYS A 366 -4.46 -1.83 -3.23
CA LYS A 366 -5.02 -0.54 -2.75
C LYS A 366 -6.38 -0.24 -3.38
N ILE A 367 -6.51 -0.44 -4.69
CA ILE A 367 -7.78 -0.27 -5.42
C ILE A 367 -8.85 -1.27 -4.93
N ASP A 368 -8.48 -2.52 -4.72
CA ASP A 368 -9.38 -3.55 -4.21
C ASP A 368 -9.89 -3.20 -2.80
N ILE A 369 -9.05 -2.59 -1.96
CA ILE A 369 -9.45 -2.06 -0.65
C ILE A 369 -10.46 -0.92 -0.79
N SER A 370 -10.24 0.02 -1.72
CA SER A 370 -11.21 1.08 -1.98
C SER A 370 -12.60 0.50 -2.31
N LYS A 371 -12.65 -0.56 -3.13
CA LYS A 371 -13.90 -1.27 -3.43
C LYS A 371 -14.47 -1.99 -2.21
N GLN A 372 -13.63 -2.68 -1.44
CA GLN A 372 -14.03 -3.43 -0.25
C GLN A 372 -14.72 -2.53 0.79
N TYR A 373 -14.22 -1.31 0.98
CA TYR A 373 -14.78 -0.33 1.91
C TYR A 373 -15.89 0.53 1.29
N GLY A 374 -16.15 0.37 -0.02
CA GLY A 374 -17.22 1.06 -0.72
C GLY A 374 -17.01 2.57 -0.87
N ILE A 375 -15.76 3.04 -0.84
CA ILE A 375 -15.45 4.46 -1.07
C ILE A 375 -15.61 4.84 -2.55
N GLY A 376 -15.68 6.14 -2.83
CA GLY A 376 -16.05 6.69 -4.14
C GLY A 376 -14.99 6.58 -5.22
N GLY A 377 -13.71 6.65 -4.86
CA GLY A 377 -12.65 6.71 -5.85
C GLY A 377 -11.24 6.50 -5.31
N ILE A 378 -10.28 6.73 -6.19
CA ILE A 378 -8.86 6.82 -5.88
C ILE A 378 -8.29 8.14 -6.41
N SER A 379 -7.24 8.63 -5.75
CA SER A 379 -6.48 9.81 -6.15
C SER A 379 -5.02 9.41 -6.41
N LEU A 380 -4.38 9.88 -7.48
CA LEU A 380 -2.98 9.54 -7.78
C LEU A 380 -2.03 10.68 -7.34
N TRP A 381 -1.01 10.36 -6.54
CA TRP A 381 0.09 11.27 -6.17
C TRP A 381 1.41 10.76 -6.75
N SER A 382 1.90 11.21 -7.89
CA SER A 382 1.25 12.16 -8.78
C SER A 382 1.23 11.61 -10.20
N LEU A 383 0.38 12.20 -11.05
CA LEU A 383 0.07 11.71 -12.39
C LEU A 383 1.32 11.49 -13.25
N SER A 384 2.32 12.36 -13.12
CA SER A 384 3.58 12.29 -13.87
C SER A 384 4.52 11.17 -13.44
N ASN A 385 4.32 10.63 -12.23
CA ASN A 385 5.19 9.62 -11.65
C ASN A 385 4.67 8.19 -11.83
N VAL A 386 3.43 8.02 -12.31
CA VAL A 386 2.84 6.69 -12.51
C VAL A 386 3.64 5.92 -13.57
N PRO A 387 4.19 4.73 -13.25
CA PRO A 387 4.92 3.94 -14.23
C PRO A 387 3.96 3.31 -15.26
N ASP A 388 4.30 3.45 -16.53
CA ASP A 388 3.52 2.96 -17.67
C ASP A 388 4.43 2.22 -18.67
N TYR A 389 5.19 1.24 -18.16
CA TYR A 389 6.09 0.44 -18.97
C TYR A 389 5.43 -0.90 -19.31
N THR A 390 5.19 -1.17 -20.60
CA THR A 390 4.34 -2.28 -21.05
C THR A 390 5.10 -3.42 -21.71
N ASP A 391 6.43 -3.29 -21.85
CA ASP A 391 7.28 -4.35 -22.38
C ASP A 391 7.35 -5.56 -21.43
N LYS A 392 7.85 -6.69 -21.95
CA LYS A 392 7.92 -7.95 -21.22
C LYS A 392 8.77 -7.85 -19.94
N THR A 393 9.85 -7.09 -19.98
CA THR A 393 10.73 -6.91 -18.82
C THR A 393 10.01 -6.09 -17.76
N ALA A 394 9.45 -4.94 -18.11
CA ALA A 394 8.68 -4.12 -17.17
C ALA A 394 7.56 -4.88 -16.43
N LYS A 395 6.79 -5.70 -17.17
CA LYS A 395 5.73 -6.55 -16.60
C LYS A 395 6.25 -7.55 -15.57
N THR A 396 7.47 -8.04 -15.73
CA THR A 396 8.13 -8.94 -14.77
C THR A 396 8.35 -8.27 -13.41
N TYR A 397 8.57 -6.95 -13.41
CA TYR A 397 8.73 -6.12 -12.21
C TYR A 397 7.41 -5.43 -11.80
N GLY A 398 6.33 -5.61 -12.57
CA GLY A 398 5.02 -4.98 -12.33
C GLY A 398 5.03 -3.47 -12.57
N LEU A 399 5.82 -2.98 -13.52
CA LEU A 399 5.89 -1.55 -13.87
C LEU A 399 4.83 -1.12 -14.91
N ASP A 400 3.88 -2.00 -15.24
CA ASP A 400 2.69 -1.75 -16.06
C ASP A 400 1.51 -1.22 -15.21
N VAL A 401 1.81 -0.27 -14.33
CA VAL A 401 0.90 0.17 -13.27
C VAL A 401 -0.27 0.95 -13.83
N TRP A 402 -0.06 1.85 -14.78
CA TRP A 402 -1.13 2.62 -15.40
C TRP A 402 -2.22 1.71 -15.99
N ASP A 403 -1.80 0.73 -16.79
CA ASP A 403 -2.65 -0.32 -17.35
C ASP A 403 -3.45 -1.06 -16.27
N THR A 404 -2.80 -1.35 -15.15
CA THR A 404 -3.43 -2.02 -14.00
C THR A 404 -4.46 -1.14 -13.31
N ILE A 405 -4.19 0.15 -13.14
CA ILE A 405 -5.14 1.12 -12.58
C ILE A 405 -6.41 1.09 -13.42
N ILE A 406 -6.30 1.36 -14.73
CA ILE A 406 -7.46 1.47 -15.63
C ILE A 406 -8.29 0.18 -15.63
N LYS A 407 -7.65 -0.98 -15.73
CA LYS A 407 -8.33 -2.30 -15.68
C LYS A 407 -8.98 -2.59 -14.33
N SER A 408 -8.49 -1.97 -13.25
CA SER A 408 -8.96 -2.20 -11.89
C SER A 408 -10.02 -1.21 -11.42
N LEU A 409 -10.36 -0.15 -12.15
CA LEU A 409 -11.38 0.83 -11.72
C LEU A 409 -12.84 0.32 -11.72
N PRO A 410 -13.30 -0.47 -12.71
CA PRO A 410 -14.68 -0.94 -12.72
C PRO A 410 -14.99 -1.78 -11.47
N ALA A 411 -16.17 -1.61 -10.88
CA ALA A 411 -16.65 -2.56 -9.88
C ALA A 411 -16.72 -3.94 -10.52
N THR A 412 -15.94 -4.87 -9.99
CA THR A 412 -16.08 -6.28 -10.30
C THR A 412 -17.19 -6.83 -9.42
N ALA A 413 -18.04 -7.71 -9.96
CA ALA A 413 -18.97 -8.47 -9.15
C ALA A 413 -18.22 -9.09 -7.96
N PRO A 414 -18.79 -9.11 -6.74
CA PRO A 414 -18.16 -9.78 -5.62
C PRO A 414 -17.90 -11.22 -6.02
N VAL A 415 -16.63 -11.60 -6.14
CA VAL A 415 -16.24 -12.98 -6.39
C VAL A 415 -16.84 -13.83 -5.28
N SER A 416 -17.56 -14.90 -5.62
CA SER A 416 -18.11 -15.82 -4.61
C SER A 416 -16.99 -16.25 -3.65
N GLN A 417 -17.11 -15.88 -2.38
CA GLN A 417 -16.07 -16.11 -1.39
C GLN A 417 -16.45 -17.32 -0.52
N THR A 418 -15.57 -18.32 -0.48
CA THR A 418 -15.73 -19.46 0.43
C THR A 418 -15.57 -19.00 1.87
N LYS A 419 -16.64 -19.11 2.67
CA LYS A 419 -16.62 -18.84 4.12
C LYS A 419 -15.72 -19.83 4.84
N VAL A 420 -15.05 -19.36 5.89
CA VAL A 420 -14.17 -20.18 6.73
C VAL A 420 -14.56 -20.03 8.19
N THR A 421 -14.52 -21.15 8.92
CA THR A 421 -14.76 -21.22 10.36
C THR A 421 -13.56 -21.87 11.04
N PHE A 422 -13.16 -21.34 12.19
CA PHE A 422 -12.12 -21.91 13.05
C PHE A 422 -12.78 -22.70 14.18
N THR A 423 -12.27 -23.90 14.40
CA THR A 423 -12.62 -24.75 15.54
C THR A 423 -11.95 -24.27 16.83
N ASP A 424 -10.77 -23.64 16.74
CA ASP A 424 -10.03 -23.08 17.87
C ASP A 424 -10.10 -21.55 17.91
N LYS A 425 -10.63 -20.99 19.00
CA LYS A 425 -10.81 -19.55 19.16
C LYS A 425 -9.51 -18.78 19.38
N VAL A 426 -8.47 -19.42 19.91
CA VAL A 426 -7.15 -18.78 20.07
C VAL A 426 -6.49 -18.63 18.71
N VAL A 427 -6.57 -19.67 17.86
CA VAL A 427 -6.09 -19.62 16.47
C VAL A 427 -6.89 -18.58 15.66
N GLU A 428 -8.23 -18.59 15.76
CA GLU A 428 -9.09 -17.60 15.11
C GLU A 428 -8.70 -16.17 15.49
N LYS A 429 -8.52 -15.90 16.80
CA LYS A 429 -8.16 -14.59 17.31
C LYS A 429 -6.81 -14.14 16.77
N ALA A 430 -5.80 -15.02 16.75
CA ALA A 430 -4.48 -14.70 16.19
C ALA A 430 -4.58 -14.32 14.71
N VAL A 431 -5.36 -15.07 13.92
CA VAL A 431 -5.61 -14.76 12.50
C VAL A 431 -6.32 -13.42 12.33
N ARG A 432 -7.41 -13.18 13.08
CA ARG A 432 -8.18 -11.93 13.01
C ARG A 432 -7.35 -10.70 13.37
N THR A 433 -6.53 -10.80 14.41
CA THR A 433 -5.57 -9.75 14.77
C THR A 433 -4.60 -9.50 13.62
N LYS A 434 -4.08 -10.57 12.99
CA LYS A 434 -3.10 -10.46 11.92
C LYS A 434 -3.63 -9.70 10.70
N ILE A 435 -4.86 -9.96 10.29
CA ILE A 435 -5.49 -9.32 9.12
C ILE A 435 -6.30 -8.05 9.48
N SER A 436 -6.16 -7.56 10.72
CA SER A 436 -6.92 -6.40 11.24
C SER A 436 -8.44 -6.49 11.01
N LYS A 437 -9.01 -7.68 11.19
CA LYS A 437 -10.45 -7.96 11.02
C LYS A 437 -11.06 -8.57 12.29
N PRO A 438 -11.39 -7.75 13.30
CA PRO A 438 -11.77 -8.22 14.63
C PRO A 438 -13.12 -8.96 14.69
N SER A 439 -14.02 -8.71 13.73
CA SER A 439 -15.37 -9.30 13.69
C SER A 439 -15.82 -9.63 12.26
N GLY A 440 -17.02 -10.21 12.14
CA GLY A 440 -17.61 -10.59 10.84
C GLY A 440 -17.07 -11.91 10.26
N THR A 441 -17.63 -12.28 9.11
CA THR A 441 -17.31 -13.53 8.41
C THR A 441 -15.89 -13.51 7.85
N LEU A 442 -15.14 -14.59 8.08
CA LEU A 442 -13.85 -14.85 7.44
C LEU A 442 -14.04 -15.65 6.16
N TYR A 443 -13.24 -15.34 5.15
CA TYR A 443 -13.24 -15.98 3.86
C TYR A 443 -11.85 -16.52 3.51
N LYS A 444 -11.78 -17.46 2.57
CA LYS A 444 -10.51 -18.03 2.09
C LYS A 444 -9.52 -16.95 1.61
N LEU A 445 -10.03 -15.88 0.97
CA LEU A 445 -9.22 -14.74 0.54
C LEU A 445 -8.65 -13.92 1.71
N ASP A 446 -9.31 -13.88 2.87
CA ASP A 446 -8.74 -13.29 4.07
C ASP A 446 -7.53 -14.11 4.54
N LEU A 447 -7.67 -15.44 4.54
CA LEU A 447 -6.61 -16.34 5.01
C LEU A 447 -5.41 -16.39 4.08
N ALA A 448 -5.62 -16.13 2.78
CA ALA A 448 -4.54 -16.02 1.81
C ALA A 448 -3.56 -14.86 2.12
N LYS A 449 -3.95 -13.91 2.97
CA LYS A 449 -3.13 -12.77 3.42
C LYS A 449 -2.35 -13.05 4.71
N VAL A 450 -2.49 -14.24 5.29
CA VAL A 450 -1.81 -14.60 6.55
C VAL A 450 -0.47 -15.27 6.23
N TYR A 451 0.60 -14.48 6.21
CA TYR A 451 1.97 -14.96 5.93
C TYR A 451 2.80 -15.20 7.19
N ARG A 452 2.49 -14.50 8.29
CA ARG A 452 3.23 -14.60 9.54
C ARG A 452 2.27 -14.73 10.71
N LEU A 453 2.50 -15.66 11.62
CA LEU A 453 1.61 -15.86 12.74
C LEU A 453 2.39 -16.25 14.01
N LYS A 454 2.04 -15.61 15.12
CA LYS A 454 2.36 -16.09 16.45
C LYS A 454 1.07 -16.57 17.10
N ILE A 455 1.07 -17.79 17.61
CA ILE A 455 -0.07 -18.34 18.33
C ILE A 455 0.28 -18.36 19.82
N PRO A 456 -0.47 -17.67 20.69
CA PRO A 456 -0.22 -17.70 22.12
C PRO A 456 -0.61 -19.06 22.74
N THR A 457 -0.24 -19.28 23.99
CA THR A 457 -0.68 -20.46 24.75
C THR A 457 -2.21 -20.47 24.95
N GLY A 458 -2.77 -21.61 25.32
CA GLY A 458 -4.20 -21.76 25.64
C GLY A 458 -5.10 -22.20 24.49
N TYR A 459 -4.55 -22.48 23.30
CA TYR A 459 -5.29 -23.20 22.26
C TYR A 459 -5.63 -24.62 22.73
N LYS A 460 -6.78 -25.14 22.28
CA LYS A 460 -7.21 -26.53 22.46
C LYS A 460 -6.66 -27.42 21.35
N THR A 461 -6.56 -26.92 20.12
CA THR A 461 -6.03 -27.65 18.97
C THR A 461 -5.42 -26.72 17.93
N LEU A 462 -4.47 -27.25 17.15
CA LEU A 462 -3.84 -26.57 16.02
C LEU A 462 -4.34 -27.07 14.65
N ASN A 463 -5.40 -27.87 14.61
CA ASN A 463 -5.92 -28.47 13.37
C ASN A 463 -6.30 -27.42 12.30
N ASP A 464 -6.72 -26.23 12.72
CA ASP A 464 -7.09 -25.13 11.82
C ASP A 464 -5.88 -24.52 11.08
N LEU A 465 -4.64 -24.81 11.51
CA LEU A 465 -3.44 -24.34 10.80
C LEU A 465 -3.41 -24.80 9.34
N LYS A 466 -4.03 -25.95 9.03
CA LYS A 466 -4.13 -26.45 7.64
C LYS A 466 -4.85 -25.49 6.68
N LEU A 467 -5.58 -24.52 7.21
CA LEU A 467 -6.26 -23.48 6.44
C LEU A 467 -5.31 -22.36 5.99
N LEU A 468 -4.13 -22.22 6.62
CA LEU A 468 -3.18 -21.12 6.44
C LEU A 468 -2.02 -21.51 5.51
N THR A 469 -2.34 -21.95 4.30
CA THR A 469 -1.35 -22.53 3.38
C THR A 469 -0.29 -21.56 2.87
N ASN A 470 -0.49 -20.24 3.04
CA ASN A 470 0.46 -19.20 2.66
C ASN A 470 1.42 -18.80 3.81
N LEU A 471 1.36 -19.49 4.95
CA LEU A 471 2.17 -19.16 6.10
C LEU A 471 3.67 -19.42 5.82
N GLU A 472 4.48 -18.37 5.98
CA GLU A 472 5.94 -18.35 5.81
C GLU A 472 6.67 -18.27 7.16
N TYR A 473 6.05 -17.69 8.17
CA TYR A 473 6.58 -17.58 9.53
C TYR A 473 5.57 -18.09 10.55
N LEU A 474 6.00 -18.98 11.45
CA LEU A 474 5.19 -19.45 12.57
C LEU A 474 5.99 -19.49 13.88
N ASP A 475 5.48 -18.78 14.89
CA ASP A 475 5.97 -18.88 16.28
C ASP A 475 4.92 -19.56 17.18
N LEU A 476 5.30 -20.73 17.68
CA LEU A 476 4.59 -21.59 18.63
C LEU A 476 5.44 -21.86 19.89
N SER A 477 6.40 -20.99 20.17
CA SER A 477 7.34 -21.15 21.28
C SER A 477 6.66 -20.96 22.64
N ASN A 478 7.06 -21.76 23.62
CA ASN A 478 6.50 -21.72 24.97
C ASN A 478 4.97 -21.87 25.02
N THR A 479 4.42 -22.79 24.23
CA THR A 479 2.97 -23.03 24.15
C THR A 479 2.52 -24.37 24.71
N LYS A 480 3.41 -25.09 25.41
CA LYS A 480 3.18 -26.46 25.93
C LYS A 480 2.88 -27.49 24.82
N LEU A 481 3.37 -27.24 23.60
CA LEU A 481 3.16 -28.11 22.45
C LEU A 481 3.86 -29.46 22.64
N THR A 482 3.17 -30.56 22.36
CA THR A 482 3.72 -31.93 22.44
C THR A 482 3.86 -32.60 21.07
N SER A 483 3.12 -32.14 20.06
CA SER A 483 3.08 -32.70 18.71
C SER A 483 3.04 -31.61 17.65
N VAL A 484 3.74 -31.83 16.52
CA VAL A 484 3.77 -30.91 15.37
C VAL A 484 3.05 -31.48 14.14
N SER A 485 2.20 -32.50 14.31
CA SER A 485 1.50 -33.16 13.19
C SER A 485 0.62 -32.21 12.37
N SER A 486 0.04 -31.18 12.99
CA SER A 486 -0.78 -30.16 12.32
C SER A 486 0.01 -29.30 11.33
N LEU A 487 1.34 -29.26 11.42
CA LEU A 487 2.20 -28.40 10.59
C LEU A 487 2.51 -28.98 9.21
N VAL A 488 2.18 -30.26 8.96
CA VAL A 488 2.60 -30.99 7.74
C VAL A 488 2.15 -30.32 6.43
N SER A 489 1.04 -29.56 6.48
CA SER A 489 0.44 -28.87 5.33
C SER A 489 1.04 -27.50 5.03
N LEU A 490 1.85 -26.94 5.94
CA LEU A 490 2.38 -25.57 5.86
C LEU A 490 3.65 -25.49 5.00
N LYS A 491 3.55 -25.93 3.73
CA LYS A 491 4.70 -26.11 2.81
C LYS A 491 5.47 -24.83 2.46
N ASN A 492 4.90 -23.67 2.79
CA ASN A 492 5.51 -22.37 2.56
C ASN A 492 6.33 -21.85 3.74
N LEU A 493 6.37 -22.56 4.87
CA LEU A 493 7.14 -22.14 6.04
C LEU A 493 8.64 -22.03 5.73
N ARG A 494 9.18 -20.87 6.08
CA ARG A 494 10.60 -20.51 6.04
C ARG A 494 11.18 -20.34 7.44
N VAL A 495 10.38 -19.83 8.37
CA VAL A 495 10.78 -19.64 9.77
C VAL A 495 9.81 -20.36 10.68
N LEU A 496 10.34 -21.24 11.52
CA LEU A 496 9.56 -22.01 12.49
C LEU A 496 10.22 -21.98 13.86
N TYR A 497 9.55 -21.34 14.81
CA TYR A 497 9.97 -21.28 16.20
C TYR A 497 9.07 -22.14 17.09
N LEU A 498 9.70 -23.09 17.78
CA LEU A 498 9.08 -24.11 18.62
C LEU A 498 9.84 -24.26 19.96
N TYR A 499 10.62 -23.26 20.37
CA TYR A 499 11.48 -23.38 21.55
C TYR A 499 10.67 -23.47 22.85
N LYS A 500 11.21 -24.14 23.87
CA LYS A 500 10.59 -24.36 25.19
C LYS A 500 9.21 -25.01 25.10
N ASN A 501 9.14 -26.18 24.47
CA ASN A 501 7.94 -27.01 24.38
C ASN A 501 8.23 -28.43 24.92
N SER A 502 7.39 -29.41 24.63
CA SER A 502 7.58 -30.81 25.04
C SER A 502 7.51 -31.77 23.85
N ILE A 503 8.02 -31.32 22.70
CA ILE A 503 8.01 -32.07 21.44
C ILE A 503 9.02 -33.21 21.52
N LYS A 504 8.61 -34.40 21.11
CA LYS A 504 9.46 -35.59 21.00
C LYS A 504 9.70 -36.02 19.56
N ASP A 505 8.65 -36.00 18.75
CA ASP A 505 8.68 -36.38 17.35
C ASP A 505 8.59 -35.15 16.44
N ILE A 506 9.58 -35.00 15.56
CA ILE A 506 9.63 -33.97 14.53
C ILE A 506 9.52 -34.54 13.10
N SER A 507 9.19 -35.84 12.96
CA SER A 507 8.95 -36.48 11.65
C SER A 507 7.97 -35.72 10.74
N PRO A 508 6.92 -35.03 11.24
CA PRO A 508 6.03 -34.25 10.39
C PRO A 508 6.70 -33.06 9.66
N LEU A 509 7.88 -32.61 10.13
CA LEU A 509 8.61 -31.49 9.54
C LEU A 509 9.40 -31.87 8.27
N LYS A 510 9.59 -33.17 7.98
CA LYS A 510 10.44 -33.68 6.87
C LYS A 510 10.12 -33.05 5.51
N GLY A 511 8.86 -32.69 5.27
CA GLY A 511 8.38 -32.13 4.01
C GLY A 511 8.31 -30.60 3.96
N LEU A 512 8.87 -29.88 4.94
CA LEU A 512 8.88 -28.41 4.99
C LEU A 512 10.19 -27.86 4.38
N THR A 513 10.48 -28.23 3.14
CA THR A 513 11.79 -28.04 2.48
C THR A 513 12.16 -26.57 2.22
N LYS A 514 11.24 -25.63 2.42
CA LYS A 514 11.49 -24.18 2.36
C LYS A 514 12.00 -23.58 3.68
N LEU A 515 12.09 -24.37 4.75
CA LEU A 515 12.63 -23.88 6.03
C LEU A 515 14.07 -23.40 5.89
N GLU A 516 14.30 -22.19 6.37
CA GLU A 516 15.58 -21.47 6.44
C GLU A 516 16.02 -21.31 7.91
N VAL A 517 15.05 -21.09 8.79
CA VAL A 517 15.29 -20.95 10.23
C VAL A 517 14.39 -21.92 11.00
N LEU A 518 15.01 -22.77 11.81
CA LEU A 518 14.30 -23.69 12.72
C LEU A 518 14.86 -23.60 14.13
N SER A 519 13.99 -23.31 15.10
CA SER A 519 14.32 -23.40 16.53
C SER A 519 13.43 -24.40 17.24
N ILE A 520 14.04 -25.46 17.77
CA ILE A 520 13.41 -26.47 18.63
C ILE A 520 14.16 -26.58 19.98
N ASN A 521 14.85 -25.52 20.40
CA ASN A 521 15.55 -25.47 21.69
C ASN A 521 14.64 -25.87 22.87
N GLY A 522 15.16 -26.58 23.88
CA GLY A 522 14.41 -26.87 25.10
C GLY A 522 13.18 -27.74 24.84
N ASN A 523 13.38 -28.84 24.11
CA ASN A 523 12.36 -29.86 23.82
C ASN A 523 12.87 -31.24 24.28
N LYS A 524 12.20 -32.32 23.87
CA LYS A 524 12.55 -33.71 24.22
C LYS A 524 12.86 -34.54 22.96
N VAL A 525 13.45 -33.90 21.94
CA VAL A 525 13.74 -34.53 20.65
C VAL A 525 15.01 -35.36 20.74
N SER A 526 14.95 -36.63 20.32
CA SER A 526 16.12 -37.52 20.22
C SER A 526 16.49 -37.86 18.77
N ASN A 527 15.48 -38.02 17.90
CA ASN A 527 15.64 -38.36 16.49
C ASN A 527 15.42 -37.12 15.61
N ILE A 528 16.46 -36.73 14.87
CA ILE A 528 16.43 -35.58 13.97
C ILE A 528 16.56 -35.97 12.48
N SER A 529 16.25 -37.21 12.12
CA SER A 529 16.28 -37.69 10.72
C SER A 529 15.40 -36.87 9.77
N ALA A 530 14.33 -36.26 10.30
CA ALA A 530 13.46 -35.35 9.56
C ALA A 530 14.20 -34.12 8.98
N LEU A 531 15.33 -33.72 9.57
CA LEU A 531 16.10 -32.56 9.13
C LEU A 531 16.94 -32.82 7.87
N ALA A 532 17.24 -34.09 7.55
CA ALA A 532 18.20 -34.47 6.51
C ALA A 532 17.91 -33.88 5.11
N GLY A 533 16.64 -33.57 4.81
CA GLY A 533 16.19 -33.02 3.54
C GLY A 533 15.90 -31.51 3.55
N LEU A 534 16.10 -30.82 4.68
CA LEU A 534 15.80 -29.39 4.83
C LEU A 534 17.01 -28.53 4.40
N THR A 535 17.48 -28.73 3.17
CA THR A 535 18.76 -28.18 2.68
C THR A 535 18.80 -26.66 2.55
N ASN A 536 17.66 -25.97 2.70
CA ASN A 536 17.59 -24.50 2.74
C ASN A 536 17.85 -23.92 4.13
N LEU A 537 18.00 -24.75 5.17
CA LEU A 537 18.31 -24.27 6.52
C LEU A 537 19.65 -23.51 6.54
N THR A 538 19.59 -22.27 6.98
CA THR A 538 20.72 -21.39 7.27
C THR A 538 20.96 -21.23 8.76
N GLU A 539 19.91 -21.39 9.58
CA GLU A 539 19.99 -21.25 11.04
C GLU A 539 19.24 -22.40 11.71
N LEU A 540 19.95 -23.14 12.57
CA LEU A 540 19.40 -24.29 13.28
C LEU A 540 19.72 -24.23 14.78
N TYR A 541 18.67 -24.18 15.59
CA TYR A 541 18.74 -24.13 17.04
C TYR A 541 18.09 -25.37 17.65
N ILE A 542 18.91 -26.28 18.18
CA ILE A 542 18.52 -27.58 18.74
C ILE A 542 19.09 -27.81 20.14
N ARG A 543 19.47 -26.75 20.87
CA ARG A 543 19.97 -26.81 22.25
C ARG A 543 18.98 -27.50 23.19
N GLU A 544 19.49 -28.03 24.30
CA GLU A 544 18.67 -28.54 25.40
C GLU A 544 17.60 -29.56 24.91
N ASN A 545 18.08 -30.58 24.19
CA ASN A 545 17.29 -31.70 23.72
C ASN A 545 17.97 -33.01 24.17
N ILE A 546 17.55 -34.16 23.63
CA ILE A 546 18.12 -35.47 23.96
C ILE A 546 18.66 -36.17 22.71
N ILE A 547 19.25 -35.41 21.78
CA ILE A 547 19.73 -35.89 20.48
C ILE A 547 20.92 -36.83 20.65
N THR A 548 20.87 -37.95 19.93
CA THR A 548 21.89 -39.01 19.97
C THR A 548 22.60 -39.24 18.64
N ASP A 549 22.19 -38.59 17.55
CA ASP A 549 22.86 -38.68 16.25
C ASP A 549 22.79 -37.37 15.45
N TYR A 550 23.95 -36.86 15.06
CA TYR A 550 24.09 -35.64 14.25
C TYR A 550 24.27 -35.89 12.74
N SER A 551 24.23 -37.15 12.26
CA SER A 551 24.34 -37.45 10.81
C SER A 551 23.38 -36.64 9.92
N PRO A 552 22.11 -36.37 10.33
CA PRO A 552 21.20 -35.56 9.52
C PRO A 552 21.67 -34.11 9.34
N VAL A 553 22.30 -33.51 10.36
CA VAL A 553 22.78 -32.12 10.32
C VAL A 553 23.97 -31.97 9.39
N ALA A 554 24.83 -32.99 9.29
CA ALA A 554 25.98 -33.01 8.38
C ALA A 554 25.59 -32.89 6.89
N LYS A 555 24.31 -33.08 6.55
CA LYS A 555 23.77 -32.91 5.17
C LYS A 555 23.37 -31.47 4.86
N LEU A 556 23.30 -30.58 5.85
CA LEU A 556 22.80 -29.21 5.74
C LEU A 556 23.93 -28.24 5.36
N LYS A 557 24.32 -28.26 4.08
CA LYS A 557 25.50 -27.52 3.57
C LYS A 557 25.37 -25.99 3.60
N ASN A 558 24.16 -25.46 3.76
CA ASN A 558 23.89 -24.02 3.77
C ASN A 558 23.81 -23.42 5.19
N LEU A 559 24.03 -24.23 6.23
CA LEU A 559 24.01 -23.74 7.61
C LEU A 559 25.13 -22.73 7.86
N ASN A 560 24.73 -21.58 8.40
CA ASN A 560 25.64 -20.54 8.90
C ASN A 560 25.63 -20.49 10.43
N ILE A 561 24.50 -20.80 11.06
CA ILE A 561 24.35 -20.79 12.52
C ILE A 561 23.87 -22.17 12.98
N LEU A 562 24.62 -22.79 13.88
CA LEU A 562 24.25 -24.08 14.46
C LEU A 562 24.50 -24.11 15.97
N TYR A 563 23.42 -24.15 16.74
CA TYR A 563 23.46 -24.19 18.20
C TYR A 563 22.82 -25.47 18.73
N LEU A 564 23.62 -26.31 19.39
CA LEU A 564 23.26 -27.66 19.78
C LEU A 564 23.77 -28.09 21.16
N LYS A 565 24.37 -27.18 21.94
CA LYS A 565 24.82 -27.48 23.32
C LYS A 565 23.66 -27.97 24.21
N GLY A 566 23.98 -28.82 25.19
CA GLY A 566 23.01 -29.37 26.14
C GLY A 566 22.19 -30.54 25.57
N ASN A 567 22.74 -31.27 24.59
CA ASN A 567 22.20 -32.55 24.11
C ASN A 567 22.93 -33.74 24.75
N LYS A 568 22.40 -34.96 24.56
CA LYS A 568 22.99 -36.20 25.09
C LYS A 568 24.30 -36.58 24.40
N LEU A 569 24.39 -36.44 23.08
CA LEU A 569 25.61 -36.72 22.35
C LEU A 569 26.56 -35.51 22.40
N THR A 570 27.78 -35.72 22.89
CA THR A 570 28.84 -34.71 22.91
C THR A 570 29.96 -35.00 21.88
N ASN A 571 29.85 -36.10 21.13
CA ASN A 571 30.76 -36.41 20.03
C ASN A 571 30.27 -35.74 18.73
N TYR A 572 31.01 -34.72 18.29
CA TYR A 572 30.67 -33.90 17.13
C TYR A 572 31.48 -34.23 15.87
N THR A 573 32.19 -35.37 15.81
CA THR A 573 33.04 -35.74 14.66
C THR A 573 32.27 -35.73 13.33
N LYS A 574 30.99 -36.09 13.34
CA LYS A 574 30.13 -36.06 12.14
C LYS A 574 29.89 -34.65 11.59
N LEU A 575 30.10 -33.60 12.38
CA LEU A 575 29.86 -32.21 12.01
C LEU A 575 31.11 -31.51 11.45
N GLN A 576 32.27 -32.18 11.44
CA GLN A 576 33.52 -31.58 10.94
C GLN A 576 33.43 -31.14 9.47
N THR A 577 32.61 -31.82 8.67
CA THR A 577 32.40 -31.50 7.25
C THR A 577 31.70 -30.17 7.02
N ILE A 578 30.86 -29.72 7.97
CA ILE A 578 30.13 -28.45 7.87
C ILE A 578 30.74 -27.34 8.75
N LYS A 579 31.60 -27.69 9.71
CA LYS A 579 32.15 -26.76 10.71
C LYS A 579 32.79 -25.52 10.09
N LYS A 580 33.53 -25.66 8.98
CA LYS A 580 34.17 -24.55 8.27
C LYS A 580 33.19 -23.54 7.64
N GLY A 581 31.95 -23.96 7.36
CA GLY A 581 30.92 -23.10 6.77
C GLY A 581 30.12 -22.31 7.81
N LEU A 582 30.21 -22.69 9.09
CA LEU A 582 29.49 -22.03 10.17
C LEU A 582 30.16 -20.69 10.53
N ILE A 583 29.33 -19.66 10.64
CA ILE A 583 29.68 -18.35 11.18
C ILE A 583 29.60 -18.39 12.71
N GLU A 584 28.57 -19.05 13.24
CA GLU A 584 28.35 -19.19 14.68
C GLU A 584 28.01 -20.64 15.04
N CYS A 585 28.70 -21.18 16.06
CA CYS A 585 28.41 -22.48 16.63
C CYS A 585 28.83 -22.58 18.10
N ASP A 586 28.31 -23.57 18.83
CA ASP A 586 28.53 -23.72 20.28
C ASP A 586 29.06 -25.10 20.73
N PHE A 587 29.77 -25.81 19.84
CA PHE A 587 30.23 -27.19 20.03
C PHE A 587 31.65 -27.50 19.55
#